data_AF-A0A6N8BHM0-F1
#
_entry.id   AF-A0A6N8BHM0-F1
#
_cell.length_a   1.000
_cell.length_b   1.000
_cell.length_c   1.000
_cell.angle_alpha   90.00
_cell.angle_beta   90.00
_cell.angle_gamma   90.00
#
_symmetry.space_group_name_H-M   'P 1'
#
loop_
_entity.id
_entity.type
_entity.pdbx_description
1 polymer ?
#
loop_
_entity_poly.entity_id
_entity_poly.type
_entity_poly.pdbx_seq_one_letter_code
_entity_poly.pdbx_strand_id
1 'polypeptide(L)'
;MRKLAILLTVIFIFSLAAPAMAGDDWKGTISSTVKTLKSTAVNTVNTLTGKTVKLYVNDTKINPDVPPFIDENSRTMVPLRFAAEALGCDVEWLAESRTVEVKRDSTDISLVIGEKKAEVNGELIALDTNAIIKGSRTMVPLRFISESLGAQVEWVADEYAVYITDEEVKVPEPEVIDLTGKGEPIPKDLDNCYGDSNKINWVSFKDIKQNIYEIDGSKIYDMQVGKDKIIVTQSGSIGAVQLHLWEGGNIARFRGSSSPTKEKYDCEYSVVNDRRDKYGNLPTADITKVPYILLGGGPYEGTVLGVNNPLYQGR
;
A
#
# COMPACT_ATOMS: atom_id res chain seq x y z
N MET A 1 0.41 -30.94 -37.92
CA MET A 1 -0.69 -30.90 -38.91
C MET A 1 -1.64 -32.10 -38.84
N ARG A 2 -1.19 -33.36 -38.70
CA ARG A 2 -2.08 -34.55 -38.70
C ARG A 2 -3.09 -34.65 -37.53
N LYS A 3 -2.80 -34.10 -36.35
CA LYS A 3 -3.72 -34.15 -35.18
C LYS A 3 -4.83 -33.08 -35.21
N LEU A 4 -4.60 -31.93 -35.84
CA LEU A 4 -5.60 -30.85 -36.00
C LEU A 4 -6.70 -31.25 -37.00
N ALA A 5 -6.34 -32.07 -38.00
CA ALA A 5 -7.28 -32.60 -38.99
C ALA A 5 -8.30 -33.59 -38.40
N ILE A 6 -7.96 -34.27 -37.30
CA ILE A 6 -8.84 -35.23 -36.61
C ILE A 6 -9.92 -34.52 -35.79
N LEU A 7 -9.63 -33.33 -35.24
CA LEU A 7 -10.58 -32.58 -34.42
C LEU A 7 -11.67 -31.90 -35.27
N LEU A 8 -11.31 -31.42 -36.47
CA LEU A 8 -12.26 -30.85 -37.43
C LEU A 8 -13.21 -31.89 -38.05
N THR A 9 -12.80 -33.15 -38.14
CA THR A 9 -13.66 -34.23 -38.67
C THR A 9 -14.75 -34.65 -37.68
N VAL A 10 -14.52 -34.55 -36.37
CA VAL A 10 -15.53 -34.85 -35.33
C VAL A 10 -16.67 -33.83 -35.33
N ILE A 11 -16.38 -32.55 -35.61
CA ILE A 11 -17.38 -31.48 -35.73
C ILE A 11 -18.32 -31.75 -36.92
N PHE A 12 -17.82 -32.33 -38.01
CA PHE A 12 -18.61 -32.63 -39.21
C PHE A 12 -19.53 -33.85 -39.05
N ILE A 13 -19.14 -34.84 -38.22
CA ILE A 13 -19.95 -36.05 -37.98
C ILE A 13 -21.20 -35.73 -37.15
N PHE A 14 -21.13 -34.77 -36.21
CA PHE A 14 -22.28 -34.39 -35.38
C PHE A 14 -23.34 -33.56 -36.13
N SER A 15 -22.99 -32.89 -37.25
CA SER A 15 -24.00 -32.19 -38.06
C SER A 15 -24.82 -33.12 -38.96
N LEU A 16 -24.34 -34.35 -39.20
CA LEU A 16 -25.01 -35.36 -40.04
C LEU A 16 -25.95 -36.28 -39.25
N ALA A 17 -25.83 -36.34 -37.91
CA ALA A 17 -26.67 -37.18 -37.05
C ALA A 17 -27.97 -36.51 -36.57
N ALA A 18 -28.19 -35.24 -36.94
CA ALA A 18 -29.37 -34.47 -36.55
C ALA A 18 -30.75 -35.10 -36.87
N PRO A 19 -30.95 -35.98 -37.88
CA PRO A 19 -32.29 -36.52 -38.16
C PRO A 19 -32.75 -37.70 -37.28
N ALA A 20 -31.94 -38.28 -36.38
CA ALA A 20 -32.28 -39.58 -35.75
C ALA A 20 -32.53 -39.56 -34.23
N MET A 21 -32.42 -38.42 -33.56
CA MET A 21 -32.62 -38.34 -32.10
C MET A 21 -33.85 -37.49 -31.77
N ALA A 22 -34.98 -38.18 -31.57
CA ALA A 22 -36.21 -37.59 -31.06
C ALA A 22 -36.05 -37.26 -29.56
N GLY A 23 -35.98 -35.96 -29.24
CA GLY A 23 -35.98 -35.44 -27.87
C GLY A 23 -35.66 -33.94 -27.85
N ASP A 24 -36.45 -33.14 -27.12
CA ASP A 24 -36.47 -31.67 -27.20
C ASP A 24 -35.20 -30.94 -26.68
N ASP A 25 -34.17 -31.64 -26.19
CA ASP A 25 -32.96 -31.03 -25.59
C ASP A 25 -31.66 -31.22 -26.39
N TRP A 26 -31.79 -31.47 -27.70
CA TRP A 26 -30.61 -31.66 -28.57
C TRP A 26 -29.78 -30.37 -28.73
N LYS A 27 -30.43 -29.19 -28.68
CA LYS A 27 -29.74 -27.88 -28.76
C LYS A 27 -28.90 -27.59 -27.52
N GLY A 28 -29.41 -27.91 -26.33
CA GLY A 28 -28.68 -27.73 -25.07
C GLY A 28 -27.45 -28.63 -25.00
N THR A 29 -27.62 -29.89 -25.41
CA THR A 29 -26.55 -30.89 -25.48
C THR A 29 -25.45 -30.51 -26.50
N ILE A 30 -25.82 -29.96 -27.66
CA ILE A 30 -24.83 -29.44 -28.63
C ILE A 30 -24.09 -28.22 -28.06
N SER A 31 -24.79 -27.29 -27.41
CA SER A 31 -24.17 -26.10 -26.83
C SER A 31 -23.12 -26.45 -25.77
N SER A 32 -23.46 -27.35 -24.85
CA SER A 32 -22.53 -27.82 -23.81
C SER A 32 -21.36 -28.59 -24.41
N THR A 33 -21.61 -29.49 -25.37
CA THR A 33 -20.55 -30.26 -26.04
C THR A 33 -19.61 -29.36 -26.85
N VAL A 34 -20.13 -28.35 -27.56
CA VAL A 34 -19.33 -27.38 -28.30
C VAL A 34 -18.51 -26.51 -27.34
N LYS A 35 -19.07 -26.10 -26.19
CA LYS A 35 -18.34 -25.35 -25.17
C LYS A 35 -17.17 -26.16 -24.60
N THR A 36 -17.42 -27.42 -24.23
CA THR A 36 -16.40 -28.35 -23.72
C THR A 36 -15.34 -28.66 -24.78
N LEU A 37 -15.72 -28.81 -26.05
CA LEU A 37 -14.77 -29.04 -27.15
C LEU A 37 -13.91 -27.80 -27.43
N LYS A 38 -14.49 -26.59 -27.34
CA LYS A 38 -13.73 -25.34 -27.47
C LYS A 38 -12.74 -25.17 -26.32
N SER A 39 -13.16 -25.39 -25.07
CA SER A 39 -12.24 -25.28 -23.92
C SER A 39 -11.15 -26.35 -23.97
N THR A 40 -11.49 -27.58 -24.34
CA THR A 40 -10.52 -28.67 -24.54
C THR A 40 -9.56 -28.35 -25.69
N ALA A 41 -10.03 -27.79 -26.80
CA ALA A 41 -9.19 -27.39 -27.93
C ALA A 41 -8.25 -26.23 -27.55
N VAL A 42 -8.73 -25.21 -26.85
CA VAL A 42 -7.89 -24.09 -26.38
C VAL A 42 -6.83 -24.59 -25.39
N ASN A 43 -7.22 -25.45 -24.46
CA ASN A 43 -6.27 -26.06 -23.52
C ASN A 43 -5.23 -26.94 -24.24
N THR A 44 -5.66 -27.77 -25.19
CA THR A 44 -4.77 -28.64 -25.97
C THR A 44 -3.85 -27.82 -26.88
N VAL A 45 -4.33 -26.74 -27.49
CA VAL A 45 -3.50 -25.84 -28.31
C VAL A 45 -2.47 -25.13 -27.42
N ASN A 46 -2.85 -24.63 -26.25
CA ASN A 46 -1.91 -24.03 -25.29
C ASN A 46 -0.83 -25.03 -24.83
N THR A 47 -1.21 -26.30 -24.60
CA THR A 47 -0.26 -27.38 -24.31
C THR A 47 0.64 -27.72 -25.49
N LEU A 48 0.13 -27.67 -26.73
CA LEU A 48 0.87 -27.98 -27.95
C LEU A 48 1.75 -26.83 -28.46
N THR A 49 1.45 -25.58 -28.10
CA THR A 49 2.25 -24.39 -28.42
C THR A 49 3.24 -24.01 -27.32
N GLY A 50 3.21 -24.70 -26.17
CA GLY A 50 4.13 -24.44 -25.05
C GLY A 50 3.95 -23.08 -24.36
N LYS A 51 2.81 -22.40 -24.55
CA LYS A 51 2.52 -21.13 -23.88
C LYS A 51 1.89 -21.40 -22.52
N THR A 52 2.74 -21.59 -21.51
CA THR A 52 2.34 -21.64 -20.11
C THR A 52 2.34 -20.24 -19.51
N VAL A 53 1.33 -19.92 -18.71
CA VAL A 53 1.30 -18.65 -17.99
C VAL A 53 2.42 -18.64 -16.96
N LYS A 54 3.27 -17.63 -17.00
CA LYS A 54 4.31 -17.41 -15.97
C LYS A 54 3.68 -16.73 -14.75
N LEU A 55 4.16 -17.06 -13.56
CA LEU A 55 3.77 -16.42 -12.32
C LEU A 55 4.99 -15.76 -11.68
N TYR A 56 4.87 -14.49 -11.36
CA TYR A 56 5.86 -13.73 -10.60
C TYR A 56 5.17 -13.23 -9.33
N VAL A 57 5.82 -13.41 -8.18
CA VAL A 57 5.40 -12.82 -6.91
C VAL A 57 6.56 -12.02 -6.34
N ASN A 58 6.37 -10.72 -6.08
CA ASN A 58 7.44 -9.80 -5.64
C ASN A 58 8.69 -9.91 -6.52
N ASP A 59 8.49 -9.77 -7.84
CA ASP A 59 9.49 -9.93 -8.91
C ASP A 59 10.20 -11.30 -8.99
N THR A 60 9.84 -12.24 -8.12
CA THR A 60 10.40 -13.58 -8.10
C THR A 60 9.53 -14.52 -8.92
N LYS A 61 10.14 -15.15 -9.93
CA LYS A 61 9.43 -16.16 -10.74
C LYS A 61 9.10 -17.38 -9.88
N ILE A 62 7.82 -17.68 -9.75
CA ILE A 62 7.31 -18.89 -9.10
C ILE A 62 6.99 -19.92 -10.17
N ASN A 63 7.43 -21.17 -9.93
CA ASN A 63 7.21 -22.28 -10.85
C ASN A 63 6.34 -23.35 -10.20
N PRO A 64 5.02 -23.12 -10.11
CA PRO A 64 4.12 -24.08 -9.48
C PRO A 64 4.04 -25.36 -10.31
N ASP A 65 3.80 -26.48 -9.63
CA ASP A 65 3.59 -27.79 -10.26
C ASP A 65 2.32 -27.83 -11.13
N VAL A 66 1.33 -27.02 -10.79
CA VAL A 66 0.18 -26.71 -11.64
C VAL A 66 0.27 -25.24 -12.08
N PRO A 67 0.55 -24.97 -13.37
CA PRO A 67 0.69 -23.60 -13.86
C PRO A 67 -0.65 -22.86 -13.84
N PRO A 68 -0.63 -21.52 -13.71
CA PRO A 68 -1.82 -20.71 -13.94
C PRO A 68 -2.40 -20.95 -15.34
N PHE A 69 -3.71 -20.76 -15.48
CA PHE A 69 -4.40 -20.95 -16.75
C PHE A 69 -5.62 -20.03 -16.85
N ILE A 70 -6.14 -19.85 -18.06
CA ILE A 70 -7.38 -19.10 -18.29
C ILE A 70 -8.54 -20.09 -18.34
N ASP A 71 -9.57 -19.88 -17.53
CA ASP A 71 -10.76 -20.74 -17.46
C ASP A 71 -11.76 -20.47 -18.61
N GLU A 72 -12.87 -21.20 -18.62
CA GLU A 72 -13.92 -21.06 -19.64
C GLU A 72 -14.66 -19.72 -19.59
N ASN A 73 -14.58 -19.00 -18.47
CA ASN A 73 -15.18 -17.69 -18.26
C ASN A 73 -14.17 -16.55 -18.54
N SER A 74 -13.02 -16.87 -19.15
CA SER A 74 -11.95 -15.90 -19.43
C SER A 74 -11.41 -15.25 -18.16
N ARG A 75 -11.22 -16.05 -17.09
CA ARG A 75 -10.56 -15.64 -15.86
C ARG A 75 -9.23 -16.36 -15.70
N THR A 76 -8.20 -15.60 -15.33
CA THR A 76 -6.90 -16.16 -14.99
C THR A 76 -7.00 -16.82 -13.61
N MET A 77 -6.75 -18.13 -13.58
CA MET A 77 -6.77 -18.96 -12.39
C MET A 77 -5.34 -19.21 -11.93
N VAL A 78 -5.06 -18.92 -10.66
CA VAL A 78 -3.73 -19.01 -10.05
C VAL A 78 -3.78 -20.00 -8.88
N PRO A 79 -2.73 -20.80 -8.65
CA PRO A 79 -2.68 -21.68 -7.50
C PRO A 79 -2.59 -20.87 -6.20
N LEU A 80 -3.64 -20.95 -5.38
CA LEU A 80 -3.85 -20.12 -4.19
C LEU A 80 -2.66 -20.16 -3.24
N ARG A 81 -2.24 -21.37 -2.85
CA ARG A 81 -1.16 -21.55 -1.87
C ARG A 81 0.13 -20.84 -2.27
N PHE A 82 0.57 -21.01 -3.52
CA PHE A 82 1.80 -20.39 -4.01
C PHE A 82 1.71 -18.86 -4.03
N ALA A 83 0.57 -18.31 -4.46
CA ALA A 83 0.37 -16.87 -4.45
C ALA A 83 0.30 -16.31 -3.02
N ALA A 84 -0.47 -16.95 -2.14
CA ALA A 84 -0.68 -16.50 -0.77
C ALA A 84 0.56 -16.65 0.11
N GLU A 85 1.25 -17.80 0.09
CA GLU A 85 2.50 -18.00 0.87
C GLU A 85 3.61 -17.05 0.41
N ALA A 86 3.70 -16.75 -0.89
CA ALA A 86 4.66 -15.78 -1.40
C ALA A 86 4.32 -14.32 -1.02
N LEU A 87 3.07 -14.06 -0.60
CA LEU A 87 2.60 -12.81 0.00
C LEU A 87 2.63 -12.86 1.55
N GLY A 88 3.34 -13.83 2.13
CA GLY A 88 3.51 -13.96 3.58
C GLY A 88 2.27 -14.49 4.33
N CYS A 89 1.30 -15.10 3.64
CA CYS A 89 0.11 -15.66 4.28
C CYS A 89 0.34 -17.13 4.69
N ASP A 90 -0.28 -17.53 5.80
CA ASP A 90 -0.42 -18.92 6.19
C ASP A 90 -1.62 -19.56 5.49
N VAL A 91 -1.45 -20.77 4.94
CA VAL A 91 -2.49 -21.47 4.17
C VAL A 91 -2.75 -22.87 4.71
N GLU A 92 -3.97 -23.08 5.22
CA GLU A 92 -4.42 -24.35 5.77
C GLU A 92 -5.53 -24.98 4.91
N TRP A 93 -5.54 -26.32 4.84
CA TRP A 93 -6.57 -27.08 4.13
C TRP A 93 -7.38 -27.91 5.13
N LEU A 94 -8.68 -27.64 5.21
CA LEU A 94 -9.64 -28.38 6.03
C LEU A 94 -10.36 -29.40 5.16
N ALA A 95 -9.93 -30.66 5.25
CA ALA A 95 -10.41 -31.73 4.38
C ALA A 95 -11.89 -32.07 4.57
N GLU A 96 -12.39 -32.01 5.81
CA GLU A 96 -13.77 -32.39 6.14
C GLU A 96 -14.81 -31.45 5.48
N SER A 97 -14.54 -30.16 5.50
CA SER A 97 -15.39 -29.11 4.92
C SER A 97 -15.02 -28.75 3.48
N ARG A 98 -13.90 -29.28 2.97
CA ARG A 98 -13.29 -28.89 1.69
C ARG A 98 -13.04 -27.38 1.61
N THR A 99 -12.49 -26.84 2.69
CA THR A 99 -12.23 -25.40 2.86
C THR A 99 -10.73 -25.13 2.85
N VAL A 100 -10.31 -24.09 2.15
CA VAL A 100 -8.99 -23.49 2.34
C VAL A 100 -9.13 -22.28 3.26
N GLU A 101 -8.33 -22.24 4.33
CA GLU A 101 -8.16 -21.05 5.16
C GLU A 101 -6.86 -20.35 4.78
N VAL A 102 -6.90 -19.03 4.66
CA VAL A 102 -5.72 -18.17 4.45
C VAL A 102 -5.70 -17.09 5.51
N LYS A 103 -4.58 -16.95 6.22
CA LYS A 103 -4.43 -16.00 7.33
C LYS A 103 -3.21 -15.12 7.12
N ARG A 104 -3.37 -13.81 7.34
CA ARG A 104 -2.27 -12.83 7.38
C ARG A 104 -2.68 -11.64 8.25
N ASP A 105 -1.96 -11.41 9.35
CA ASP A 105 -2.24 -10.34 10.32
C ASP A 105 -3.72 -10.27 10.74
N SER A 106 -4.47 -9.26 10.28
CA SER A 106 -5.90 -9.07 10.54
C SER A 106 -6.81 -9.56 9.41
N THR A 107 -6.27 -10.29 8.43
CA THR A 107 -6.99 -10.84 7.28
C THR A 107 -7.18 -12.34 7.45
N ASP A 108 -8.44 -12.77 7.52
CA ASP A 108 -8.86 -14.17 7.54
C ASP A 108 -9.75 -14.44 6.33
N ILE A 109 -9.38 -15.43 5.52
CA ILE A 109 -10.13 -15.85 4.34
C ILE A 109 -10.51 -17.31 4.51
N SER A 110 -11.80 -17.61 4.36
CA SER A 110 -12.34 -18.96 4.30
C SER A 110 -12.98 -19.22 2.93
N LEU A 111 -12.43 -20.18 2.20
CA LEU A 111 -12.82 -20.48 0.83
C LEU A 111 -13.24 -21.94 0.69
N VAL A 112 -14.52 -22.18 0.46
CA VAL A 112 -15.07 -23.52 0.19
C VAL A 112 -14.93 -23.87 -1.29
N ILE A 113 -14.34 -25.02 -1.59
CA ILE A 113 -14.13 -25.46 -2.98
C ILE A 113 -15.45 -25.76 -3.67
N GLY A 114 -15.61 -25.23 -4.88
CA GLY A 114 -16.81 -25.39 -5.71
C GLY A 114 -17.80 -24.24 -5.59
N GLU A 115 -17.66 -23.39 -4.58
CA GLU A 115 -18.50 -22.22 -4.37
C GLU A 115 -18.06 -21.02 -5.23
N LYS A 116 -19.00 -20.11 -5.50
CA LYS A 116 -18.76 -18.79 -6.14
C LYS A 116 -18.64 -17.66 -5.12
N LYS A 117 -18.28 -18.00 -3.89
CA LYS A 117 -18.14 -17.05 -2.79
C LYS A 117 -17.03 -17.50 -1.85
N ALA A 118 -16.44 -16.53 -1.18
CA ALA A 118 -15.51 -16.72 -0.08
C ALA A 118 -15.96 -15.84 1.09
N GLU A 119 -15.57 -16.19 2.30
CA GLU A 119 -15.70 -15.32 3.46
C GLU A 119 -14.36 -14.64 3.71
N VAL A 120 -14.35 -13.33 3.84
CA VAL A 120 -13.15 -12.51 4.12
C VAL A 120 -13.47 -11.64 5.32
N ASN A 121 -12.77 -11.83 6.44
CA ASN A 121 -12.99 -11.12 7.70
C ASN A 121 -14.46 -11.17 8.20
N GLY A 122 -15.16 -12.29 7.95
CA GLY A 122 -16.56 -12.46 8.30
C GLY A 122 -17.58 -11.96 7.26
N GLU A 123 -17.12 -11.32 6.18
CA GLU A 123 -17.99 -10.84 5.10
C GLU A 123 -17.96 -11.77 3.88
N LEU A 124 -19.12 -12.02 3.27
CA LEU A 124 -19.21 -12.86 2.07
C LEU A 124 -18.89 -12.05 0.81
N ILE A 125 -17.80 -12.42 0.15
CA ILE A 125 -17.34 -11.86 -1.13
C ILE A 125 -17.68 -12.82 -2.27
N ALA A 126 -18.27 -12.31 -3.36
CA ALA A 126 -18.56 -13.09 -4.55
C ALA A 126 -17.30 -13.27 -5.41
N LEU A 127 -17.13 -14.46 -5.98
CA LEU A 127 -16.07 -14.79 -6.92
C LEU A 127 -16.59 -14.70 -8.35
N ASP A 128 -15.76 -14.16 -9.25
CA ASP A 128 -16.03 -14.10 -10.69
C ASP A 128 -16.22 -15.50 -11.33
N THR A 129 -15.55 -16.51 -10.79
CA THR A 129 -15.66 -17.92 -11.18
C THR A 129 -15.37 -18.82 -9.97
N ASN A 130 -15.79 -20.08 -10.01
CA ASN A 130 -15.67 -20.98 -8.86
C ASN A 130 -14.20 -21.25 -8.52
N ALA A 131 -13.89 -21.36 -7.22
CA ALA A 131 -12.66 -21.98 -6.80
C ALA A 131 -12.71 -23.49 -7.11
N ILE A 132 -11.65 -24.03 -7.72
CA ILE A 132 -11.61 -25.44 -8.14
C ILE A 132 -10.34 -26.12 -7.67
N ILE A 133 -10.36 -27.45 -7.62
CA ILE A 133 -9.14 -28.25 -7.48
C ILE A 133 -8.71 -28.72 -8.87
N LYS A 134 -7.46 -28.44 -9.24
CA LYS A 134 -6.83 -28.93 -10.47
C LYS A 134 -5.44 -29.45 -10.14
N GLY A 135 -5.14 -30.70 -10.51
CA GLY A 135 -3.84 -31.32 -10.21
C GLY A 135 -3.46 -31.28 -8.73
N SER A 136 -4.43 -31.51 -7.84
CA SER A 136 -4.25 -31.43 -6.37
C SER A 136 -3.87 -30.04 -5.84
N ARG A 137 -4.14 -28.98 -6.61
CA ARG A 137 -3.99 -27.58 -6.20
C ARG A 137 -5.32 -26.85 -6.23
N THR A 138 -5.57 -26.03 -5.21
CA THR A 138 -6.68 -25.08 -5.23
C THR A 138 -6.34 -23.93 -6.15
N MET A 139 -7.18 -23.73 -7.16
CA MET A 139 -7.06 -22.67 -8.16
C MET A 139 -8.16 -21.65 -7.92
N VAL A 140 -7.77 -20.38 -7.84
CA VAL A 140 -8.70 -19.26 -7.58
C VAL A 140 -8.56 -18.17 -8.62
N PRO A 141 -9.61 -17.34 -8.81
CA PRO A 141 -9.51 -16.19 -9.70
C PRO A 141 -8.43 -15.24 -9.21
N LEU A 142 -7.56 -14.80 -10.11
CA LEU A 142 -6.47 -13.88 -9.80
C LEU A 142 -6.94 -12.57 -9.12
N ARG A 143 -8.09 -12.04 -9.54
CA ARG A 143 -8.68 -10.83 -8.94
C ARG A 143 -9.00 -11.01 -7.46
N PHE A 144 -9.48 -12.19 -7.06
CA PHE A 144 -9.79 -12.46 -5.65
C PHE A 144 -8.55 -12.36 -4.77
N ILE A 145 -7.40 -12.86 -5.24
CA ILE A 145 -6.12 -12.68 -4.54
C ILE A 145 -5.79 -11.19 -4.37
N SER A 146 -5.90 -10.41 -5.45
CA SER A 146 -5.60 -8.98 -5.43
C SER A 146 -6.46 -8.22 -4.43
N GLU A 147 -7.77 -8.42 -4.47
CA GLU A 147 -8.73 -7.67 -3.66
C GLU A 147 -8.72 -8.12 -2.19
N SER A 148 -8.66 -9.42 -1.93
CA SER A 148 -8.75 -9.94 -0.55
C SER A 148 -7.43 -9.88 0.22
N LEU A 149 -6.28 -9.87 -0.48
CA LEU A 149 -4.96 -9.77 0.14
C LEU A 149 -4.29 -8.42 -0.13
N GLY A 150 -4.99 -7.41 -0.66
CA GLY A 150 -4.42 -6.08 -0.90
C GLY A 150 -3.15 -6.09 -1.78
N ALA A 151 -3.01 -7.10 -2.64
CA ALA A 151 -1.85 -7.23 -3.52
C ALA A 151 -2.13 -6.52 -4.85
N GLN A 152 -1.14 -5.78 -5.36
CA GLN A 152 -1.19 -5.29 -6.72
C GLN A 152 -0.98 -6.45 -7.68
N VAL A 153 -1.84 -6.54 -8.70
CA VAL A 153 -1.76 -7.63 -9.68
C VAL A 153 -1.81 -7.09 -11.09
N GLU A 154 -0.89 -7.57 -11.93
CA GLU A 154 -0.77 -7.19 -13.33
C GLU A 154 -0.73 -8.42 -14.25
N TRP A 155 -1.50 -8.37 -15.33
CA TRP A 155 -1.41 -9.34 -16.43
C TRP A 155 -0.67 -8.70 -17.61
N VAL A 156 0.50 -9.25 -17.94
CA VAL A 156 1.32 -8.79 -19.07
C VAL A 156 1.16 -9.76 -20.23
N ALA A 157 0.34 -9.36 -21.20
CA ALA A 157 -0.07 -10.21 -22.33
C ALA A 157 1.11 -10.63 -23.23
N ASP A 158 2.05 -9.70 -23.49
CA ASP A 158 3.21 -9.93 -24.36
C ASP A 158 4.15 -11.00 -23.78
N GLU A 159 4.30 -11.02 -22.47
CA GLU A 159 5.14 -11.99 -21.76
C GLU A 159 4.40 -13.28 -21.39
N TYR A 160 3.07 -13.27 -21.52
CA TYR A 160 2.16 -14.30 -21.04
C TYR A 160 2.39 -14.58 -19.54
N ALA A 161 2.42 -13.51 -18.75
CA ALA A 161 2.83 -13.51 -17.35
C ALA A 161 1.83 -12.79 -16.44
N VAL A 162 1.70 -13.31 -15.22
CA VAL A 162 1.03 -12.67 -14.09
C VAL A 162 2.09 -12.18 -13.12
N TYR A 163 2.02 -10.92 -12.74
CA TYR A 163 2.79 -10.33 -11.64
C TYR A 163 1.85 -10.08 -10.47
N ILE A 164 2.26 -10.54 -9.30
CA ILE A 164 1.61 -10.28 -8.01
C ILE A 164 2.66 -9.57 -7.17
N THR A 165 2.37 -8.36 -6.75
CA THR A 165 3.26 -7.58 -5.90
C THR A 165 2.50 -7.30 -4.62
N ASP A 166 3.08 -7.69 -3.49
CA ASP A 166 2.56 -7.25 -2.21
C ASP A 166 2.65 -5.73 -2.20
N GLU A 167 1.53 -5.03 -1.99
CA GLU A 167 1.64 -3.69 -1.45
C GLU A 167 2.07 -3.87 0.01
N GLU A 168 3.35 -4.22 0.23
CA GLU A 168 3.98 -3.68 1.42
C GLU A 168 3.75 -2.17 1.29
N VAL A 169 2.88 -1.63 2.13
CA VAL A 169 3.12 -0.28 2.61
C VAL A 169 4.44 -0.37 3.36
N LYS A 170 5.54 -0.39 2.59
CA LYS A 170 6.84 0.07 3.04
C LYS A 170 6.57 1.51 3.41
N VAL A 171 6.11 1.76 4.64
CA VAL A 171 6.49 2.99 5.29
C VAL A 171 8.00 2.82 5.35
N PRO A 172 8.78 3.48 4.47
CA PRO A 172 10.22 3.33 4.53
C PRO A 172 10.62 3.61 5.97
N GLU A 173 11.49 2.77 6.53
CA GLU A 173 12.06 3.08 7.84
C GLU A 173 12.57 4.53 7.77
N PRO A 174 12.13 5.41 8.68
CA PRO A 174 12.35 6.83 8.50
C PRO A 174 13.84 7.12 8.42
N GLU A 175 14.28 7.68 7.30
CA GLU A 175 15.69 8.01 7.10
C GLU A 175 16.09 9.12 8.09
N VAL A 176 17.26 8.97 8.71
CA VAL A 176 17.85 10.03 9.54
C VAL A 176 18.58 11.00 8.62
N ILE A 177 18.00 12.16 8.41
CA ILE A 177 18.54 13.25 7.61
C ILE A 177 19.26 14.22 8.54
N ASP A 178 20.59 14.19 8.54
CA ASP A 178 21.42 15.14 9.29
C ASP A 178 21.52 16.48 8.56
N LEU A 179 20.95 17.51 9.17
CA LEU A 179 20.93 18.88 8.66
C LEU A 179 21.91 19.80 9.39
N THR A 180 22.68 19.29 10.36
CA THR A 180 23.57 20.09 11.21
C THR A 180 24.53 20.95 10.38
N GLY A 181 24.43 22.27 10.52
CA GLY A 181 25.24 23.26 9.80
C GLY A 181 24.93 23.38 8.30
N LYS A 182 23.86 22.75 7.81
CA LYS A 182 23.40 22.80 6.41
C LYS A 182 22.18 23.71 6.27
N GLY A 183 21.83 24.05 5.03
CA GLY A 183 20.67 24.87 4.70
C GLY A 183 21.04 26.19 4.05
N GLU A 184 20.00 26.96 3.72
CA GLU A 184 20.09 28.27 3.10
C GLU A 184 20.21 29.36 4.18
N PRO A 185 20.72 30.56 3.84
CA PRO A 185 20.63 31.71 4.73
C PRO A 185 19.18 31.97 5.15
N ILE A 186 18.98 32.45 6.38
CA ILE A 186 17.66 32.86 6.86
C ILE A 186 17.09 33.92 5.91
N PRO A 187 15.82 33.79 5.47
CA PRO A 187 15.15 34.83 4.71
C PRO A 187 15.06 36.13 5.50
N LYS A 188 15.20 37.27 4.81
CA LYS A 188 15.21 38.60 5.45
C LYS A 188 13.98 38.92 6.30
N ASP A 189 12.84 38.32 5.99
CA ASP A 189 11.59 38.46 6.73
C ASP A 189 11.54 37.59 8.00
N LEU A 190 12.52 36.69 8.17
CA LEU A 190 12.78 35.84 9.32
C LEU A 190 14.03 36.24 10.14
N ASP A 191 14.90 37.12 9.63
CA ASP A 191 16.14 37.57 10.30
C ASP A 191 15.92 38.12 11.73
N ASN A 192 14.74 38.67 12.03
CA ASN A 192 14.41 39.11 13.39
C ASN A 192 14.27 37.96 14.40
N CYS A 193 14.20 36.70 13.93
CA CYS A 193 14.02 35.51 14.75
C CYS A 193 15.33 34.76 15.01
N TYR A 194 16.29 34.88 14.09
CA TYR A 194 17.54 34.13 14.06
C TYR A 194 18.65 35.03 13.54
N GLY A 195 19.83 35.03 14.16
CA GLY A 195 20.97 35.79 13.66
C GLY A 195 21.50 35.31 12.31
N ASP A 196 22.23 36.17 11.60
CA ASP A 196 22.76 35.99 10.23
C ASP A 196 23.58 34.70 10.00
N SER A 197 24.10 34.09 11.07
CA SER A 197 24.88 32.85 11.06
C SER A 197 24.01 31.59 10.98
N ASN A 198 22.71 31.69 11.24
CA ASN A 198 21.78 30.54 11.20
C ASN A 198 21.50 30.11 9.76
N LYS A 199 21.18 28.82 9.60
CA LYS A 199 20.79 28.24 8.31
C LYS A 199 19.45 27.54 8.42
N ILE A 200 18.58 27.72 7.44
CA ILE A 200 17.26 27.09 7.40
C ILE A 200 17.18 26.00 6.34
N ASN A 201 16.52 24.92 6.71
CA ASN A 201 16.17 23.81 5.84
C ASN A 201 14.64 23.69 5.81
N TRP A 202 14.07 23.78 4.61
CA TRP A 202 12.64 23.69 4.41
C TRP A 202 12.21 22.24 4.21
N VAL A 203 11.23 21.80 4.99
CA VAL A 203 10.66 20.44 4.89
C VAL A 203 9.15 20.51 4.83
N SER A 204 8.54 19.58 4.09
CA SER A 204 7.09 19.53 4.08
C SER A 204 6.55 18.87 5.36
N PHE A 205 5.32 19.21 5.75
CA PHE A 205 4.61 18.55 6.83
C PHE A 205 4.39 17.07 6.52
N LYS A 206 4.39 16.67 5.25
CA LYS A 206 4.37 15.24 4.89
C LYS A 206 5.72 14.60 5.18
N ASP A 207 6.82 15.26 4.82
CA ASP A 207 8.17 14.70 4.97
C ASP A 207 8.57 14.56 6.44
N ILE A 208 8.12 15.46 7.32
CA ILE A 208 8.35 15.33 8.77
C ILE A 208 7.58 14.16 9.41
N LYS A 209 6.55 13.62 8.74
CA LYS A 209 5.88 12.38 9.16
C LYS A 209 6.59 11.13 8.63
N GLN A 210 7.52 11.29 7.70
CA GLN A 210 8.16 10.18 6.96
C GLN A 210 9.65 10.02 7.29
N ASN A 211 10.33 11.07 7.74
CA ASN A 211 11.77 11.07 8.02
C ASN A 211 12.08 11.57 9.43
N ILE A 212 13.28 11.25 9.92
CA ILE A 212 13.84 11.81 11.16
C ILE A 212 14.84 12.90 10.76
N TYR A 213 14.71 14.09 11.33
CA TYR A 213 15.64 15.20 11.06
C TYR A 213 16.55 15.44 12.25
N GLU A 214 17.86 15.45 12.02
CA GLU A 214 18.84 15.81 13.05
C GLU A 214 19.29 17.27 12.86
N ILE A 215 19.14 18.06 13.91
CA ILE A 215 19.55 19.48 14.00
C ILE A 215 20.36 19.67 15.28
N ASP A 216 21.62 20.06 15.14
CA ASP A 216 22.51 20.46 16.24
C ASP A 216 22.53 19.47 17.44
N GLY A 217 22.54 18.16 17.14
CA GLY A 217 22.57 17.09 18.15
C GLY A 217 21.20 16.70 18.74
N SER A 218 20.12 17.28 18.22
CA SER A 218 18.73 16.91 18.53
C SER A 218 18.06 16.26 17.34
N LYS A 219 17.26 15.20 17.57
CA LYS A 219 16.48 14.55 16.51
C LYS A 219 15.00 14.91 16.62
N ILE A 220 14.37 15.18 15.49
CA ILE A 220 12.93 15.42 15.33
C ILE A 220 12.33 14.21 14.63
N TYR A 221 11.44 13.50 15.31
CA TYR A 221 10.85 12.25 14.84
C TYR A 221 9.44 12.43 14.29
N ASP A 222 8.69 13.37 14.85
CA ASP A 222 7.31 13.61 14.45
C ASP A 222 6.84 15.02 14.84
N MET A 223 5.81 15.50 14.14
CA MET A 223 5.08 16.71 14.48
C MET A 223 3.56 16.49 14.35
N GLN A 224 2.82 17.05 15.31
CA GLN A 224 1.36 17.17 15.27
C GLN A 224 0.98 18.64 15.46
N VAL A 225 0.14 19.15 14.56
CA VAL A 225 -0.28 20.56 14.57
C VAL A 225 -1.78 20.62 14.78
N GLY A 226 -2.19 21.16 15.93
CA GLY A 226 -3.58 21.44 16.27
C GLY A 226 -3.83 22.93 16.43
N LYS A 227 -5.11 23.32 16.49
CA LYS A 227 -5.53 24.72 16.64
C LYS A 227 -5.00 25.37 17.92
N ASP A 228 -4.95 24.60 18.99
CA ASP A 228 -4.59 25.09 20.33
C ASP A 228 -3.19 24.66 20.76
N LYS A 229 -2.59 23.69 20.07
CA LYS A 229 -1.37 23.01 20.52
C LYS A 229 -0.60 22.38 19.36
N ILE A 230 0.72 22.44 19.44
CA ILE A 230 1.66 21.69 18.60
C ILE A 230 2.41 20.69 19.50
N ILE A 231 2.57 19.46 19.03
CA ILE A 231 3.36 18.44 19.70
C ILE A 231 4.52 18.07 18.78
N VAL A 232 5.75 18.10 19.29
CA VAL A 232 6.95 17.67 18.57
C VAL A 232 7.56 16.51 19.32
N THR A 233 7.68 15.37 18.66
CA THR A 233 8.39 14.21 19.22
C THR A 233 9.86 14.35 18.87
N GLN A 234 10.72 14.45 19.89
CA GLN A 234 12.13 14.79 19.73
C GLN A 234 13.05 14.07 20.71
N SER A 235 14.36 14.20 20.51
CA SER A 235 15.42 13.81 21.46
C SER A 235 16.54 14.83 21.53
N GLY A 236 17.47 14.65 22.46
CA GLY A 236 18.58 15.58 22.72
C GLY A 236 18.34 16.50 23.92
N SER A 237 19.24 17.45 24.13
CA SER A 237 19.32 18.29 25.33
C SER A 237 18.08 19.18 25.53
N ILE A 238 17.70 19.39 26.79
CA ILE A 238 16.60 20.29 27.16
C ILE A 238 16.91 21.70 26.68
N GLY A 239 15.95 22.34 26.02
CA GLY A 239 16.08 23.70 25.50
C GLY A 239 16.87 23.84 24.20
N ALA A 240 17.42 22.74 23.65
CA ALA A 240 18.19 22.74 22.40
C ALA A 240 17.29 22.98 21.17
N VAL A 241 16.05 22.49 21.21
CA VAL A 241 15.05 22.79 20.17
C VAL A 241 14.02 23.76 20.72
N GLN A 242 13.90 24.90 20.05
CA GLN A 242 12.92 25.93 20.32
C GLN A 242 11.92 26.01 19.18
N LEU A 243 10.65 26.27 19.50
CA LEU A 243 9.58 26.43 18.51
C LEU A 243 9.24 27.91 18.34
N HIS A 244 9.25 28.38 17.10
CA HIS A 244 8.84 29.72 16.72
C HIS A 244 7.67 29.65 15.72
N LEU A 245 6.61 30.43 15.99
CA LEU A 245 5.53 30.66 15.05
C LEU A 245 5.70 32.03 14.42
N TRP A 246 5.81 32.06 13.09
CA TRP A 246 5.99 33.30 12.36
C TRP A 246 4.68 33.75 11.71
N GLU A 247 4.26 34.97 12.01
CA GLU A 247 3.09 35.61 11.40
C GLU A 247 3.50 36.95 10.81
N GLY A 248 3.77 36.98 9.51
CA GLY A 248 3.84 38.23 8.76
C GLY A 248 4.96 39.20 9.13
N GLY A 249 6.17 38.70 9.36
CA GLY A 249 7.36 39.50 9.68
C GLY A 249 7.65 39.62 11.18
N ASN A 250 6.83 39.00 12.04
CA ASN A 250 6.99 39.00 13.49
C ASN A 250 6.92 37.57 14.06
N ILE A 251 7.64 37.34 15.17
CA ILE A 251 7.42 36.17 16.02
C ILE A 251 6.07 36.35 16.70
N ALA A 252 5.11 35.52 16.32
CA ALA A 252 3.85 35.42 17.03
C ALA A 252 4.01 34.65 18.35
N ARG A 253 4.91 33.65 18.40
CA ARG A 253 5.16 32.87 19.62
C ARG A 253 6.55 32.22 19.67
N PHE A 254 7.11 32.12 20.88
CA PHE A 254 8.38 31.47 21.18
C PHE A 254 8.25 30.49 22.36
N ARG A 255 8.77 29.26 22.24
CA ARG A 255 8.78 28.29 23.33
C ARG A 255 10.04 27.42 23.35
N GLY A 256 10.71 27.39 24.50
CA GLY A 256 11.74 26.39 24.81
C GLY A 256 11.13 25.08 25.32
N SER A 257 11.76 23.96 24.97
CA SER A 257 11.36 22.64 25.44
C SER A 257 11.59 22.45 26.94
N SER A 258 10.69 21.72 27.59
CA SER A 258 10.86 21.28 28.98
C SER A 258 10.37 19.84 29.14
N SER A 259 11.26 18.86 29.03
CA SER A 259 11.00 17.47 29.45
C SER A 259 12.31 16.75 29.75
N PRO A 260 12.47 16.07 30.91
CA PRO A 260 13.80 15.91 31.49
C PRO A 260 14.52 14.58 31.18
N THR A 261 13.87 13.60 30.56
CA THR A 261 14.43 12.23 30.55
C THR A 261 13.82 11.36 29.44
N LYS A 262 14.63 10.98 28.43
CA LYS A 262 14.60 9.74 27.60
C LYS A 262 15.40 9.91 26.30
N GLU A 263 15.71 8.80 25.64
CA GLU A 263 16.20 8.73 24.26
C GLU A 263 15.22 9.33 23.22
N LYS A 264 13.93 9.50 23.57
CA LYS A 264 12.85 10.11 22.75
C LYS A 264 11.68 10.59 23.65
N TYR A 265 11.15 11.79 23.44
CA TYR A 265 10.09 12.41 24.24
C TYR A 265 9.23 13.40 23.46
N ASP A 266 7.99 13.62 23.91
CA ASP A 266 7.08 14.61 23.32
C ASP A 266 7.22 15.96 23.99
N CYS A 267 7.36 17.00 23.18
CA CYS A 267 7.35 18.41 23.59
C CYS A 267 6.05 19.06 23.17
N GLU A 268 5.34 19.58 24.16
CA GLU A 268 4.04 20.19 23.98
C GLU A 268 4.14 21.71 23.99
N TYR A 269 3.73 22.32 22.89
CA TYR A 269 3.74 23.76 22.69
C TYR A 269 2.29 24.23 22.59
N SER A 270 1.83 25.01 23.57
CA SER A 270 0.54 25.69 23.40
C SER A 270 0.63 26.64 22.19
N VAL A 271 -0.48 26.87 21.51
CA VAL A 271 -0.66 27.91 20.47
C VAL A 271 -1.52 29.04 21.04
N VAL A 272 -2.44 28.71 21.95
CA VAL A 272 -3.28 29.66 22.68
C VAL A 272 -2.61 30.14 23.98
N ASN A 273 -2.88 31.41 24.34
CA ASN A 273 -2.32 32.17 25.47
C ASN A 273 -1.99 31.28 26.69
N ASP A 274 -0.74 31.29 27.16
CA ASP A 274 -0.35 30.57 28.38
C ASP A 274 0.35 31.47 29.41
N ARG A 275 0.57 30.93 30.62
CA ARG A 275 1.11 31.67 31.76
C ARG A 275 2.48 32.31 31.50
N ARG A 276 3.30 31.83 30.54
CA ARG A 276 4.61 32.41 30.20
C ARG A 276 4.47 33.63 29.28
N ASP A 277 3.47 33.69 28.41
CA ASP A 277 3.21 34.88 27.56
C ASP A 277 2.67 36.06 28.35
N LYS A 278 1.96 35.79 29.44
CA LYS A 278 1.40 36.81 30.33
C LYS A 278 2.45 37.75 30.92
N TYR A 279 3.71 37.31 31.01
CA TYR A 279 4.83 38.13 31.50
C TYR A 279 5.69 38.73 30.37
N GLY A 280 5.50 38.28 29.12
CA GLY A 280 6.27 38.69 27.95
C GLY A 280 5.51 39.52 26.91
N ASN A 281 4.20 39.75 27.08
CA ASN A 281 3.33 40.46 26.12
C ASN A 281 3.41 39.91 24.67
N LEU A 282 3.59 38.61 24.50
CA LEU A 282 3.57 38.00 23.16
C LEU A 282 2.11 37.87 22.67
N PRO A 283 1.81 38.24 21.41
CA PRO A 283 0.46 38.17 20.87
C PRO A 283 -0.01 36.70 20.76
N THR A 284 -1.32 36.50 20.76
CA THR A 284 -1.89 35.20 20.39
C THR A 284 -1.58 34.94 18.91
N ALA A 285 -0.95 33.82 18.61
CA ALA A 285 -0.73 33.38 17.23
C ALA A 285 -2.03 32.77 16.68
N ASP A 286 -2.48 33.22 15.52
CA ASP A 286 -3.52 32.53 14.76
C ASP A 286 -2.84 31.50 13.85
N ILE A 287 -2.89 30.22 14.24
CA ILE A 287 -2.22 29.16 13.48
C ILE A 287 -2.72 29.07 12.03
N THR A 288 -3.91 29.58 11.71
CA THR A 288 -4.40 29.58 10.32
C THR A 288 -3.69 30.63 9.44
N LYS A 289 -3.02 31.61 10.05
CA LYS A 289 -2.27 32.69 9.38
C LYS A 289 -0.75 32.47 9.40
N VAL A 290 -0.28 31.45 10.11
CA VAL A 290 1.15 31.10 10.19
C VAL A 290 1.50 30.17 9.02
N PRO A 291 2.33 30.57 8.05
CA PRO A 291 2.70 29.70 6.94
C PRO A 291 3.73 28.64 7.32
N TYR A 292 4.62 28.94 8.28
CA TYR A 292 5.72 28.06 8.66
C TYR A 292 5.87 27.96 10.18
N ILE A 293 6.18 26.75 10.64
CA ILE A 293 6.56 26.43 12.03
C ILE A 293 8.06 26.18 12.02
N LEU A 294 8.81 26.92 12.83
CA LEU A 294 10.27 26.85 12.83
C LEU A 294 10.74 26.13 14.10
N LEU A 295 11.63 25.15 13.92
CA LEU A 295 12.29 24.40 14.99
C LEU A 295 13.79 24.65 14.90
N GLY A 296 14.42 25.16 15.95
CA GLY A 296 15.87 25.43 15.92
C GLY A 296 16.43 25.86 17.28
N GLY A 297 17.75 25.80 17.41
CA GLY A 297 18.45 26.09 18.66
C GLY A 297 18.96 27.52 18.76
N GLY A 298 18.24 28.38 19.48
CA GLY A 298 18.73 29.67 19.98
C GLY A 298 19.00 30.74 18.90
N PRO A 299 19.06 32.04 19.29
CA PRO A 299 19.15 33.14 18.33
C PRO A 299 20.56 33.38 17.75
N TYR A 300 21.59 32.66 18.20
CA TYR A 300 22.98 33.06 17.97
C TYR A 300 23.69 32.27 16.87
N GLU A 301 23.61 30.94 16.85
CA GLU A 301 24.16 30.07 15.79
C GLU A 301 23.44 28.72 15.85
N GLY A 302 22.98 28.22 14.71
CA GLY A 302 22.25 26.95 14.67
C GLY A 302 21.63 26.60 13.33
N THR A 303 21.12 25.37 13.29
CA THR A 303 20.36 24.78 12.19
C THR A 303 18.87 24.91 12.50
N VAL A 304 18.13 25.56 11.61
CA VAL A 304 16.69 25.74 11.69
C VAL A 304 16.00 24.80 10.72
N LEU A 305 15.00 24.08 11.21
CA LEU A 305 14.07 23.28 10.43
C LEU A 305 12.77 24.07 10.25
N GLY A 306 12.51 24.55 9.04
CA GLY A 306 11.28 25.24 8.67
C GLY A 306 10.26 24.25 8.09
N VAL A 307 9.15 24.05 8.79
CA VAL A 307 8.08 23.13 8.38
C VAL A 307 6.89 23.92 7.89
N ASN A 308 6.33 23.61 6.71
CA ASN A 308 5.08 24.26 6.30
C ASN A 308 3.93 23.84 7.23
N ASN A 309 3.09 24.79 7.59
CA ASN A 309 1.98 24.55 8.49
C ASN A 309 0.78 23.94 7.73
N PRO A 310 0.30 22.72 8.07
CA PRO A 310 -0.83 22.10 7.39
C PRO A 310 -2.17 22.81 7.64
N LEU A 311 -2.25 23.70 8.64
CA LEU A 311 -3.45 24.47 8.96
C LEU A 311 -3.47 25.87 8.35
N TYR A 312 -2.45 26.25 7.57
CA TYR A 312 -2.37 27.57 6.95
C TYR A 312 -3.47 27.75 5.88
N GLN A 313 -4.20 28.87 5.94
CA GLN A 313 -5.33 29.17 5.04
C GLN A 313 -5.06 30.33 4.09
N GLY A 314 -3.83 30.86 4.08
CA GLY A 314 -3.49 32.06 3.32
C GLY A 314 -3.68 33.36 4.13
N ARG A 315 -3.29 34.47 3.51
CA ARG A 315 -3.57 35.82 3.99
C ARG A 315 -4.84 36.37 3.38
#